data_AF-A0A2B7ZVD8-F1
#
_entry.id   AF-A0A2B7ZVD8-F1
#
_cell.length_a   1.000
_cell.length_b   1.000
_cell.length_c   1.000
_cell.angle_alpha   90.00
_cell.angle_beta   90.00
_cell.angle_gamma   90.00
#
_symmetry.space_group_name_H-M   'P 1'
#
loop_
_entity.id
_entity.type
_entity.pdbx_description
1 polymer ?
#
loop_
_entity_poly.entity_id
_entity_poly.type
_entity_poly.pdbx_seq_one_letter_code
_entity_poly.pdbx_strand_id
1 'polypeptide(L)'
;KIKRFLIDIALGMTPSKVWTGIYDATGGYLVVKSNGDVLCYHVYNRNQLEDYLFNNTKLETAASSKHEFGKIYQEGGLFYFKLNLQIRFL
;
A
#
# COMPACT_ATOMS: atom_id res chain seq x y z
N LYS A 1 2.36 -10.01 -9.54
CA LYS A 1 1.10 -9.24 -9.39
C LYS A 1 1.04 -8.48 -8.06
N ILE A 2 1.03 -9.13 -6.89
CA ILE A 2 0.97 -8.43 -5.59
C ILE A 2 2.22 -7.60 -5.28
N LYS A 3 3.41 -8.14 -5.56
CA LYS A 3 4.67 -7.46 -5.32
C LYS A 3 4.78 -6.10 -6.05
N ARG A 4 4.38 -6.08 -7.34
CA ARG A 4 4.28 -4.84 -8.14
C ARG A 4 3.28 -3.85 -7.55
N PHE A 5 2.13 -4.33 -7.08
CA PHE A 5 1.12 -3.49 -6.43
C PHE A 5 1.66 -2.82 -5.16
N LEU A 6 2.40 -3.55 -4.31
CA LEU A 6 3.03 -2.99 -3.11
C LEU A 6 4.05 -1.90 -3.46
N ILE A 7 4.85 -2.13 -4.52
CA ILE A 7 5.80 -1.14 -5.03
C ILE A 7 5.08 0.10 -5.54
N ASP A 8 4.06 -0.07 -6.38
CA ASP A 8 3.36 1.07 -6.96
C ASP A 8 2.67 1.91 -5.85
N ILE A 9 2.13 1.29 -4.80
CA ILE A 9 1.64 2.00 -3.59
C ILE A 9 2.75 2.76 -2.89
N ALA A 10 3.88 2.08 -2.62
CA ALA A 10 5.01 2.70 -1.94
C ALA A 10 5.57 3.90 -2.73
N LEU A 11 5.48 3.85 -4.06
CA LEU A 11 6.02 4.85 -5.00
C LEU A 11 5.04 5.95 -5.44
N GLY A 12 3.80 5.97 -4.91
CA GLY A 12 2.85 7.08 -5.11
C GLY A 12 1.45 6.71 -5.58
N MET A 13 1.13 5.44 -5.83
CA MET A 13 -0.22 5.05 -6.22
C MET A 13 -1.23 5.30 -5.08
N THR A 14 -2.26 6.10 -5.37
CA THR A 14 -3.34 6.42 -4.43
C THR A 14 -4.71 5.95 -4.95
N PRO A 15 -5.65 5.51 -4.09
CA PRO A 15 -6.98 5.05 -4.52
C PRO A 15 -7.84 6.11 -5.23
N SER A 16 -7.58 7.40 -4.99
CA SER A 16 -8.39 8.51 -5.51
C SER A 16 -8.05 8.92 -6.95
N LYS A 17 -6.99 8.35 -7.54
CA LYS A 17 -6.51 8.71 -8.89
C LYS A 17 -6.17 7.45 -9.69
N VAL A 18 -6.45 7.49 -10.99
CA VAL A 18 -6.03 6.42 -11.91
C VAL A 18 -4.51 6.37 -11.94
N TRP A 19 -3.96 5.19 -11.70
CA TRP A 19 -2.52 4.99 -11.70
C TRP A 19 -1.96 5.03 -13.12
N THR A 20 -1.10 6.00 -13.40
CA THR A 20 -0.47 6.18 -14.72
C THR A 20 0.87 5.45 -14.86
N GLY A 21 1.38 4.86 -13.77
CA GLY A 21 2.71 4.25 -13.72
C GLY A 21 3.86 5.25 -13.59
N ILE A 22 3.55 6.54 -13.44
CA ILE A 22 4.53 7.60 -13.17
C ILE A 22 4.75 7.67 -11.66
N TYR A 23 5.99 7.45 -11.23
CA TYR A 23 6.36 7.48 -9.82
C TYR A 23 6.52 8.93 -9.34
N ASP A 24 5.72 9.33 -8.35
CA ASP A 24 5.72 10.70 -7.82
C ASP A 24 6.98 10.99 -6.98
N ALA A 25 7.59 9.96 -6.41
CA ALA A 25 8.82 10.10 -5.64
C ALA A 25 10.04 9.70 -6.46
N THR A 26 10.55 10.69 -7.16
CA THR A 26 11.79 10.66 -7.93
C THR A 26 13.03 10.91 -7.06
N GLY A 27 12.85 11.33 -5.80
CA GLY A 27 13.91 11.78 -4.88
C GLY A 27 14.57 10.72 -3.98
N GLY A 28 14.27 9.43 -4.16
CA GLY A 28 14.79 8.36 -3.30
C GLY A 28 13.93 8.15 -2.05
N TYR A 29 13.83 6.89 -1.62
CA TYR A 29 13.10 6.48 -0.42
C TYR A 29 14.08 5.89 0.57
N LEU A 30 13.95 6.26 1.84
CA LEU A 30 14.68 5.64 2.94
C LEU A 30 13.81 4.55 3.58
N VAL A 31 14.20 3.29 3.39
CA VAL A 31 13.58 2.15 4.07
C VAL A 31 14.57 1.65 5.11
N VAL A 32 14.19 1.77 6.38
CA VAL A 32 15.02 1.35 7.52
C VAL A 32 14.41 0.10 8.12
N LYS A 33 15.21 -0.96 8.23
CA LYS A 33 14.81 -2.17 8.95
C LYS A 33 14.67 -1.88 10.45
N SER A 34 13.98 -2.75 11.17
CA SER A 34 13.82 -2.64 12.63
C SER A 34 15.17 -2.65 13.39
N ASN A 35 16.22 -3.22 12.80
CA ASN A 35 17.58 -3.23 13.36
C ASN A 35 18.41 -1.97 13.01
N GLY A 36 17.83 -0.98 12.33
CA GLY A 36 18.52 0.26 11.95
C GLY A 36 19.23 0.23 10.59
N ASP A 37 19.28 -0.92 9.90
CA ASP A 37 19.91 -1.01 8.59
C ASP A 37 19.08 -0.28 7.52
N VAL A 38 19.73 0.58 6.74
CA VAL A 38 19.12 1.22 5.58
C VAL A 38 19.12 0.25 4.40
N LEU A 39 17.94 -0.16 3.97
CA LEU A 39 17.75 -1.06 2.83
C LEU A 39 17.79 -0.32 1.49
N CYS A 40 17.28 0.91 1.44
CA CYS A 40 17.21 1.70 0.21
C CYS A 40 17.46 3.17 0.53
N TYR A 41 18.29 3.82 -0.31
CA TYR A 41 18.54 5.28 -0.29
C TYR A 41 18.21 5.91 -1.66
N HIS A 42 18.32 5.12 -2.74
CA HIS A 42 17.86 5.45 -4.08
C HIS A 42 17.12 4.24 -4.67
N VAL A 43 16.05 4.47 -5.44
CA VAL A 43 15.12 3.44 -5.96
C VAL A 43 15.77 2.37 -6.87
N TYR A 44 17.08 2.47 -7.13
CA TYR A 44 17.85 1.56 -7.99
C TYR A 44 17.80 0.08 -7.59
N ASN A 45 17.58 -0.25 -6.32
CA ASN A 45 17.46 -1.65 -5.89
C ASN A 45 16.01 -2.13 -5.81
N ARG A 46 15.27 -1.97 -6.91
CA ARG A 46 13.85 -2.32 -7.03
C ARG A 46 13.55 -3.75 -6.57
N ASN A 47 14.40 -4.72 -6.92
CA ASN A 47 14.18 -6.12 -6.57
C ASN A 47 14.22 -6.34 -5.05
N GLN A 48 15.20 -5.74 -4.36
CA GLN A 48 15.29 -5.84 -2.90
C GLN A 48 14.13 -5.13 -2.20
N LEU A 49 13.72 -3.97 -2.70
CA LEU A 49 12.55 -3.26 -2.16
C LEU A 49 11.28 -4.10 -2.33
N GLU A 50 11.13 -4.73 -3.50
CA GLU A 50 9.98 -5.56 -3.83
C GLU A 50 9.88 -6.78 -2.91
N ASP A 51 11.00 -7.47 -2.70
CA ASP A 51 11.08 -8.60 -1.77
C ASP A 51 10.89 -8.17 -0.31
N TYR A 52 11.43 -7.02 0.08
CA TYR A 52 11.25 -6.49 1.43
C TYR A 52 9.79 -6.18 1.72
N LEU A 53 9.12 -5.42 0.86
CA LEU A 53 7.70 -5.09 1.05
C LEU A 53 6.86 -6.37 1.08
N PHE A 54 7.15 -7.33 0.19
CA PHE A 54 6.42 -8.59 0.17
C PHE A 54 6.58 -9.41 1.46
N ASN A 55 7.81 -9.50 1.98
CA ASN A 55 8.11 -10.31 3.16
C ASN A 55 7.79 -9.62 4.49
N ASN A 56 7.71 -8.28 4.50
CA ASN A 56 7.54 -7.48 5.72
C ASN A 56 6.19 -6.78 5.78
N THR A 57 5.29 -6.98 4.82
CA THR A 57 3.93 -6.44 4.89
C THR A 57 2.88 -7.54 4.83
N LYS A 58 1.72 -7.26 5.42
CA LYS A 58 0.53 -8.10 5.38
C LYS A 58 -0.67 -7.30 4.90
N LEU A 59 -1.57 -7.99 4.18
CA LEU A 59 -2.90 -7.47 3.89
C LEU A 59 -3.78 -7.73 5.11
N GLU A 60 -4.36 -6.67 5.66
CA GLU A 60 -5.24 -6.73 6.82
C GLU A 60 -6.64 -6.26 6.42
N THR A 61 -7.64 -7.02 6.87
CA THR A 61 -9.03 -6.60 6.81
C THR A 61 -9.29 -5.63 7.95
N ALA A 62 -9.69 -4.40 7.61
CA ALA A 62 -10.02 -3.42 8.64
C ALA A 62 -11.18 -3.90 9.52
N ALA A 63 -11.16 -3.56 10.81
CA ALA A 63 -12.22 -3.99 11.73
C ALA A 63 -13.61 -3.48 11.29
N SER A 64 -14.59 -4.38 11.17
CA SER A 64 -15.97 -4.04 10.79
C SER A 64 -16.68 -3.10 11.77
N SER A 65 -16.27 -3.08 13.03
CA SER A 65 -16.82 -2.18 14.05
C SER A 65 -16.27 -0.76 13.96
N LYS A 66 -14.94 -0.62 13.80
CA LYS A 66 -14.25 0.69 13.78
C LYS A 66 -14.23 1.35 12.42
N HIS A 67 -14.14 0.56 11.35
CA HIS A 67 -13.95 1.06 9.99
C HIS A 67 -15.09 0.67 9.05
N GLU A 68 -16.15 0.04 9.58
CA GLU A 68 -17.34 -0.36 8.83
C GLU A 68 -17.02 -1.23 7.61
N PHE A 69 -15.89 -1.95 7.67
CA PHE A 69 -15.49 -2.87 6.62
C PHE A 69 -16.57 -3.93 6.40
N GLY A 70 -16.95 -4.12 5.13
CA GLY A 70 -17.94 -5.10 4.73
C GLY A 70 -19.37 -4.72 5.07
N LYS A 71 -19.64 -3.45 5.44
CA LYS A 71 -21.01 -2.97 5.61
C LYS A 71 -21.55 -2.40 4.30
N ILE A 72 -22.82 -2.70 4.04
CA ILE A 72 -23.60 -2.02 3.01
C ILE A 72 -24.10 -0.70 3.59
N TYR A 73 -23.94 0.39 2.84
CA TYR A 73 -24.50 1.70 3.19
C TYR A 73 -25.29 2.25 2.00
N GLN A 74 -26.26 3.13 2.30
CA GLN A 74 -27.10 3.76 1.30
C GLN A 74 -26.73 5.23 1.18
N GLU A 75 -26.53 5.70 -0.05
CA GLU A 75 -26.24 7.10 -0.35
C GLU A 75 -26.97 7.46 -1.66
N GLY A 76 -27.77 8.53 -1.65
CA GLY A 76 -28.53 8.95 -2.84
C GLY A 76 -29.49 7.90 -3.42
N GLY A 77 -30.00 6.98 -2.59
CA GLY A 77 -30.89 5.90 -3.04
C GLY A 77 -30.19 4.66 -3.61
N LEU A 78 -28.85 4.70 -3.72
CA LEU A 78 -28.04 3.59 -4.20
C LEU A 78 -27.36 2.86 -3.02
N PHE A 79 -27.14 1.55 -3.18
CA PHE A 79 -26.44 0.73 -2.19
C PHE A 79 -24.97 0.57 -2.56
N TYR A 80 -24.10 0.79 -1.58
CA TYR A 80 -22.66 0.71 -1.72
C TYR A 80 -22.09 -0.27 -0.71
N PHE A 81 -20.94 -0.86 -1.02
CA PHE A 81 -20.24 -1.80 -0.14
C PHE A 81 -18.87 -1.24 0.25
N LYS A 82 -18.61 -1.11 1.56
CA LYS A 82 -17.38 -0.48 2.06
C LYS A 82 -16.24 -1.50 2.15
N LEU A 83 -15.37 -1.47 1.14
CA LEU A 83 -14.17 -2.30 1.05
C LEU A 83 -12.93 -1.48 1.42
N ASN A 84 -12.48 -1.63 2.67
CA ASN A 84 -11.23 -1.03 3.13
C ASN A 84 -10.14 -2.10 3.18
N LEU A 85 -9.22 -2.07 2.21
CA LEU A 85 -8.00 -2.87 2.24
C LEU A 85 -6.92 -2.10 3.01
N GLN A 86 -6.31 -2.74 4.02
CA GLN A 86 -5.17 -2.18 4.72
C GLN A 86 -3.91 -2.99 4.41
N ILE A 87 -2.79 -2.30 4.24
CA ILE A 87 -1.46 -2.88 4.11
C ILE A 87 -0.65 -2.37 5.29
N ARG A 88 -0.08 -3.28 6.07
CA ARG A 88 0.69 -2.94 7.27
C ARG A 88 1.99 -3.69 7.30
N PHE A 89 3.02 -3.07 7.86
CA PHE A 89 4.23 -3.79 8.21
C PHE A 89 3.93 -4.84 9.29
N LEU A 90 4.65 -5.97 9.24
CA LEU A 90 4.54 -7.06 10.21
C LEU A 90 4.88 -6.60 11.63
#